data_AF-X1IRQ4-F1
#
_entry.id   AF-X1IRQ4-F1
#
_cell.length_a   1.000
_cell.length_b   1.000
_cell.length_c   1.000
_cell.angle_alpha   90.00
_cell.angle_beta   90.00
_cell.angle_gamma   90.00
#
_symmetry.space_group_name_H-M   'P 1'
#
loop_
_entity.id
_entity.type
_entity.pdbx_description
1 polymer ?
#
loop_
_entity_poly.entity_id
_entity_poly.type
_entity_poly.pdbx_seq_one_letter_code
_entity_poly.pdbx_strand_id
1 'polypeptide(L)' 'PEKRWISIIPPKDDPYLAQLKAFCESIIEDKEPPVTGIDGIKSLEVVLASYKSAKERKWVKLPLEEEAVELPSFD' A
#
# COMPACT_ATOMS: atom_id res chain seq x y z
N PRO A 1 32.67 -8.11 5.53
CA PRO A 1 31.69 -7.02 5.31
C PRO A 1 31.10 -6.56 6.66
N GLU A 2 31.48 -5.38 7.14
CA GLU A 2 31.09 -4.84 8.45
C GLU A 2 29.60 -4.47 8.47
N LYS A 3 28.85 -5.03 9.43
CA LYS A 3 27.46 -4.64 9.71
C LYS A 3 27.47 -3.28 10.40
N ARG A 4 27.22 -2.20 9.64
CA ARG A 4 27.03 -0.85 10.20
C ARG A 4 25.55 -0.58 10.40
N TRP A 5 25.25 0.00 11.56
CA TRP A 5 23.93 0.56 11.85
C TRP A 5 23.69 1.77 10.95
N ILE A 6 22.65 1.73 10.13
CA ILE A 6 22.20 2.89 9.35
C ILE A 6 21.13 3.59 10.20
N SER A 7 21.40 4.81 10.63
CA SER A 7 20.39 5.64 11.26
C SER A 7 19.51 6.24 10.17
N ILE A 8 18.31 5.69 10.00
CA ILE A 8 17.28 6.25 9.12
C ILE A 8 16.51 7.26 9.97
N ILE A 9 16.95 8.52 9.93
CA ILE A 9 16.17 9.63 10.48
C ILE A 9 15.19 10.02 9.38
N PRO A 10 13.86 9.89 9.60
CA PRO A 10 12.90 10.33 8.61
C PRO A 10 13.06 11.84 8.37
N PRO A 11 12.79 12.33 7.15
CA PRO A 11 12.72 13.75 6.88
C PRO A 11 11.80 14.45 7.89
N LYS A 12 12.13 15.69 8.27
CA LYS A 12 11.32 16.47 9.21
C LYS A 12 10.06 17.05 8.56
N ASP A 13 9.94 16.94 7.24
CA ASP A 13 8.82 17.48 6.50
C ASP A 13 7.54 16.69 6.76
N ASP A 14 6.39 17.35 6.68
CA ASP A 14 5.08 16.70 6.82
C ASP A 14 4.85 15.76 5.63
N PRO A 15 4.69 14.44 5.87
CA PRO A 15 4.53 13.45 4.79
C PRO A 15 3.25 13.66 3.98
N TYR A 16 2.17 14.19 4.57
CA TYR A 16 0.93 14.46 3.85
C TYR A 16 1.08 15.66 2.91
N LEU A 17 1.79 16.71 3.35
CA LEU A 17 2.12 17.84 2.49
C LEU A 17 3.06 17.42 1.35
N ALA A 18 4.05 16.57 1.64
CA ALA A 18 4.94 16.03 0.61
C ALA A 18 4.18 15.20 -0.44
N GLN A 19 3.25 14.34 0.00
CA GLN A 19 2.39 13.56 -0.88
C GLN A 19 1.53 14.45 -1.78
N LEU A 20 0.85 15.44 -1.18
CA LEU A 20 -0.02 16.35 -1.93
C LEU A 20 0.78 17.17 -2.94
N LYS A 21 1.96 17.66 -2.56
CA LYS A 21 2.86 18.39 -3.47
C LYS A 21 3.26 17.52 -4.66
N ALA A 22 3.69 16.28 -4.41
CA ALA A 22 4.09 15.35 -5.47
C ALA A 22 2.94 15.04 -6.43
N PHE A 23 1.71 14.92 -5.92
CA PHE A 23 0.52 14.73 -6.74
C PHE A 23 0.23 15.96 -7.62
N CYS A 24 0.24 17.17 -7.04
CA CYS A 24 0.05 18.42 -7.79
C CYS A 24 1.11 18.61 -8.87
N GLU A 25 2.39 18.37 -8.56
CA GLU A 25 3.49 18.43 -9.53
C GLU A 25 3.27 17.45 -10.69
N SER A 26 2.75 16.26 -10.40
CA SER A 26 2.47 15.26 -11.44
C SER A 26 1.38 15.72 -12.41
N ILE A 27 0.37 16.46 -11.92
CA ILE A 27 -0.66 17.09 -12.75
C ILE A 27 -0.06 18.21 -13.61
N ILE A 28 0.75 19.09 -13.00
CA ILE A 28 1.33 20.25 -13.69
C ILE A 28 2.30 19.81 -14.79
N GLU A 29 3.09 18.77 -14.52
CA GLU A 29 4.11 18.24 -15.43
C GLU A 29 3.58 17.16 -16.39
N ASP A 30 2.29 16.81 -16.32
CA ASP A 30 1.66 15.73 -17.11
C ASP A 30 2.46 14.41 -17.03
N LYS A 31 2.81 13.99 -15.81
CA LYS A 31 3.55 12.75 -15.53
C LYS A 31 2.75 11.83 -14.62
N GLU A 32 3.08 10.55 -14.65
CA GLU A 32 2.50 9.57 -13.74
C GLU A 32 2.86 9.91 -12.29
N PRO A 33 1.88 9.92 -11.35
CA PRO A 33 2.16 10.16 -9.95
C PRO A 33 3.03 9.03 -9.36
N PRO A 34 3.85 9.33 -8.32
CA PRO A 34 4.70 8.31 -7.69
C PRO A 34 3.93 7.11 -7.11
N VAL A 35 2.65 7.31 -6.78
CA VAL A 35 1.73 6.26 -6.35
C VAL A 35 0.56 6.26 -7.32
N THR A 36 0.37 5.14 -8.02
CA THR A 36 -0.62 4.96 -9.07
C THR A 36 -1.90 4.32 -8.52
N GLY A 37 -2.97 4.30 -9.34
CA GLY A 37 -4.19 3.55 -8.98
C GLY A 37 -3.97 2.04 -8.83
N ILE A 38 -2.99 1.48 -9.55
CA ILE A 38 -2.64 0.04 -9.47
C ILE A 38 -2.05 -0.32 -8.10
N ASP A 39 -1.31 0.60 -7.48
CA ASP A 39 -0.77 0.39 -6.14
C ASP A 39 -1.89 0.30 -5.10
N GLY A 40 -2.97 1.06 -5.30
CA GLY A 40 -4.19 0.97 -4.50
C GLY A 40 -4.87 -0.39 -4.63
N ILE A 41 -5.01 -0.92 -5.85
CA ILE A 41 -5.59 -2.25 -6.11
C ILE A 41 -4.78 -3.35 -5.43
N LYS A 42 -3.44 -3.34 -5.57
CA LYS A 42 -2.56 -4.33 -4.93
C LYS A 42 -2.61 -4.23 -3.40
N SER A 43 -2.67 -3.02 -2.87
CA SER A 43 -2.79 -2.81 -1.42
C SER A 43 -4.10 -3.37 -0.88
N LEU A 44 -5.21 -3.12 -1.59
CA LEU A 44 -6.52 -3.67 -1.24
C LEU A 44 -6.53 -5.20 -1.30
N GLU A 45 -5.93 -5.79 -2.33
CA GLU A 45 -5.80 -7.24 -2.46
C GLU A 45 -5.10 -7.88 -1.24
N VAL A 46 -4.01 -7.27 -0.76
CA VAL A 46 -3.29 -7.74 0.44
C VAL A 46 -4.18 -7.66 1.70
N VAL A 47 -4.96 -6.58 1.84
CA VAL A 47 -5.89 -6.42 2.97
C VAL A 47 -6.95 -7.52 2.93
N LEU A 48 -7.58 -7.75 1.77
CA LEU A 48 -8.60 -8.80 1.59
C LEU A 48 -8.03 -10.20 1.85
N ALA A 49 -6.83 -10.49 1.33
CA ALA A 49 -6.14 -11.75 1.57
C ALA A 49 -5.81 -11.97 3.06
N SER A 50 -5.50 -10.89 3.79
CA SER A 50 -5.24 -10.95 5.23
C SER A 50 -6.49 -11.35 6.01
N TYR A 51 -7.66 -10.78 5.66
CA TYR A 51 -8.94 -11.19 6.24
C TYR A 51 -9.28 -12.65 5.90
N LYS A 52 -9.10 -13.07 4.64
CA LYS A 52 -9.31 -14.47 4.21
C LYS A 52 -8.41 -15.43 5.00
N SER A 53 -7.12 -15.11 5.12
CA SER A 53 -6.14 -15.87 5.91
C SER A 53 -6.54 -15.97 7.38
N ALA A 54 -7.00 -14.88 7.99
CA ALA A 54 -7.43 -14.86 9.38
C ALA A 54 -8.66 -15.75 9.62
N LYS A 55 -9.64 -15.72 8.70
CA LYS A 55 -10.86 -16.54 8.74
C LYS A 55 -10.55 -18.03 8.54
N GLU A 56 -9.73 -18.37 7.54
CA GLU A 56 -9.46 -19.76 7.17
C GLU A 56 -8.32 -20.42 7.98
N ARG A 57 -7.52 -19.61 8.69
CA ARG A 57 -6.29 -20.02 9.40
C ARG A 57 -5.30 -20.74 8.48
N LYS A 58 -5.17 -20.27 7.25
CA LYS A 58 -4.34 -20.86 6.21
C LYS A 58 -3.57 -19.80 5.46
N TRP A 59 -2.46 -20.23 4.87
CA TRP A 59 -1.71 -19.41 3.92
C TRP A 59 -2.56 -19.08 2.69
N VAL A 60 -2.66 -17.80 2.35
CA VAL A 60 -3.36 -17.31 1.15
C VAL A 60 -2.32 -16.86 0.12
N LYS A 61 -2.43 -17.38 -1.10
CA LYS A 61 -1.54 -17.01 -2.22
C LYS A 61 -2.11 -15.81 -2.97
N LEU A 62 -1.23 -14.89 -3.34
CA LEU A 62 -1.54 -13.78 -4.24
C LEU A 62 -1.08 -14.08 -5.69
N PRO A 63 -1.75 -13.54 -6.72
CA PRO A 63 -2.97 -12.74 -6.64
C PRO A 63 -4.19 -13.57 -6.20
N LEU A 64 -5.23 -12.91 -5.69
CA LEU A 64 -6.48 -13.57 -5.32
C LEU A 64 -7.20 -14.05 -6.60
N GLU A 65 -7.61 -15.32 -6.61
CA GLU A 65 -8.35 -15.91 -7.74
C GLU A 65 -9.86 -15.56 -7.72
N GLU A 66 -10.38 -15.12 -6.56
CA GLU A 66 -11.80 -14.80 -6.35
C GLU A 66 -11.99 -13.29 -6.22
N GLU A 67 -12.94 -12.72 -6.98
CA GLU A 67 -13.28 -11.29 -6.95
C GLU A 67 -14.03 -10.86 -5.68
N ALA A 68 -14.72 -11.78 -5.01
CA ALA A 68 -15.58 -11.48 -3.86
C ALA A 68 -15.06 -12.13 -2.57
N VAL A 69 -14.18 -11.43 -1.86
CA VAL A 69 -13.92 -11.73 -0.45
C VAL A 69 -15.10 -11.19 0.37
N GLU A 70 -15.77 -12.06 1.12
CA GLU A 70 -16.79 -11.63 2.08
C GLU A 70 -16.19 -10.59 3.02
N LEU A 71 -16.70 -9.35 2.94
CA LEU A 71 -16.25 -8.27 3.80
C LEU A 71 -16.66 -8.56 5.25
N PRO A 72 -15.79 -8.26 6.23
CA PRO A 72 -16.17 -8.36 7.63
C PRO A 72 -17.37 -7.45 7.92
N SER A 73 -18.38 -7.98 8.61
CA SER A 73 -19.43 -7.15 9.19
C SER A 73 -18.86 -6.40 10.40
N PHE A 74 -19.17 -5.11 10.51
CA PHE A 74 -18.76 -4.25 11.62
C PHE A 74 -19.96 -3.87 12.51
N ASP A 75 -20.89 -4.82 12.70
CA ASP A 75 -22.01 -4.68 13.64
C ASP A 75 -21.55 -4.43 15.08
#